data_AF-A0ABD1GRJ2-F1
#
_entry.id   AF-A0ABD1GRJ2-F1
#
_cell.length_a   1.000
_cell.length_b   1.000
_cell.length_c   1.000
_cell.angle_alpha   90.00
_cell.angle_beta   90.00
_cell.angle_gamma   90.00
#
_symmetry.space_group_name_H-M   'P 1'
#
loop_
_entity.id
_entity.type
_entity.pdbx_description
1 polymer ?
#
loop_
_entity_poly.entity_id
_entity_poly.type
_entity_poly.pdbx_seq_one_letter_code
_entity_poly.pdbx_strand_id
1 'polypeptide(L)' 'MASSASWTFEENKRFENALAVYDKETPDRWRNLAAAVGGTKTEEDVKLHYQRLVDDIELIESGKWPLPDYKDDYFLRHNH' A
#
# COMPACT_ATOMS: atom_id res chain seq x y z
N MET A 1 -22.63 -6.61 -3.11
CA MET A 1 -21.74 -5.47 -2.83
C MET A 1 -20.67 -5.98 -1.89
N ALA A 2 -19.44 -6.15 -2.36
CA ALA A 2 -18.33 -6.48 -1.47
C ALA A 2 -18.16 -5.28 -0.54
N SER A 3 -18.52 -5.46 0.74
CA SER A 3 -18.23 -4.46 1.77
C SER A 3 -16.73 -4.24 1.75
N SER A 4 -16.29 -3.06 1.33
CA SER A 4 -14.91 -2.64 1.53
C SER A 4 -14.66 -2.58 3.03
N ALA A 5 -14.35 -3.71 3.64
CA ALA A 5 -14.00 -3.77 5.05
C ALA A 5 -12.77 -2.90 5.22
N SER A 6 -12.93 -1.74 5.84
CA SER A 6 -11.86 -0.78 6.05
C SER A 6 -10.67 -1.49 6.68
N TRP A 7 -9.51 -1.39 6.04
CA TRP A 7 -8.27 -1.95 6.55
C TRP A 7 -7.80 -1.09 7.71
N THR A 8 -7.62 -1.70 8.88
CA THR A 8 -6.97 -1.03 10.00
C THR A 8 -5.47 -0.92 9.75
N PHE A 9 -4.81 -0.01 10.46
CA PHE A 9 -3.35 0.13 10.39
C PHE A 9 -2.63 -1.18 10.72
N GLU A 10 -3.12 -1.92 11.72
CA GLU A 10 -2.52 -3.19 12.13
C GLU A 10 -2.72 -4.29 11.07
N GLU A 11 -3.92 -4.41 10.49
CA GLU A 11 -4.17 -5.34 9.37
C GLU A 11 -3.27 -5.01 8.18
N ASN A 12 -3.14 -3.73 7.82
CA ASN A 12 -2.28 -3.30 6.71
C ASN A 12 -0.82 -3.63 6.97
N LYS A 13 -0.33 -3.35 8.18
CA LYS A 13 1.05 -3.70 8.58
C LYS A 13 1.31 -5.20 8.50
N ARG A 14 0.36 -6.04 8.94
CA ARG A 14 0.47 -7.51 8.82
C ARG A 14 0.47 -7.94 7.36
N PHE A 15 -0.37 -7.33 6.54
CA PHE A 15 -0.42 -7.59 5.10
C PHE A 15 0.90 -7.26 4.41
N GLU A 16 1.48 -6.08 4.65
CA GLU A 16 2.79 -5.69 4.07
C GLU A 16 3.91 -6.64 4.49
N ASN A 17 3.96 -7.00 5.79
CA ASN A 17 4.92 -7.99 6.26
C ASN A 17 4.73 -9.34 5.59
N ALA A 18 3.48 -9.76 5.40
CA ALA A 18 3.17 -11.03 4.75
C ALA A 18 3.51 -11.01 3.26
N LEU A 19 3.41 -9.87 2.57
CA LEU A 19 3.89 -9.72 1.18
C LEU A 19 5.41 -9.93 1.05
N ALA A 20 6.18 -9.61 2.09
CA ALA A 20 7.63 -9.86 2.12
C ALA A 20 7.98 -11.35 2.30
N VAL A 21 7.08 -12.13 2.90
CA VAL A 21 7.25 -13.58 3.13
C VAL A 21 6.70 -14.40 1.95
N TYR A 22 5.53 -14.01 1.43
CA TYR A 22 4.82 -14.71 0.37
C TYR A 22 4.96 -13.94 -0.95
N ASP A 23 5.97 -14.32 -1.72
CA ASP A 23 6.24 -13.78 -3.05
C ASP A 23 5.16 -14.15 -4.09
N LYS A 24 5.38 -13.75 -5.35
CA LYS A 24 4.43 -14.00 -6.45
C LYS A 24 4.36 -15.47 -6.88
N GLU A 25 5.38 -16.28 -6.59
CA GLU A 25 5.46 -17.69 -7.00
C GLU A 25 4.92 -18.64 -5.93
N THR A 26 4.70 -18.12 -4.71
CA THR A 26 4.10 -18.84 -3.59
C THR A 26 2.74 -19.46 -3.98
N PRO A 27 2.59 -20.80 -3.91
CA PRO A 27 1.29 -21.44 -4.09
C PRO A 27 0.30 -20.98 -3.02
N ASP A 28 -0.99 -20.85 -3.39
CA ASP A 28 -2.05 -20.38 -2.49
C ASP A 28 -1.73 -19.04 -1.79
N ARG A 29 -0.94 -18.17 -2.44
CA ARG A 29 -0.48 -16.88 -1.90
C ARG A 29 -1.58 -16.10 -1.19
N TRP A 30 -2.73 -15.94 -1.85
CA TRP A 30 -3.85 -15.16 -1.34
C TRP A 30 -4.45 -15.75 -0.06
N ARG A 31 -4.56 -17.08 -0.01
CA ARG A 31 -5.01 -17.80 1.18
C ARG A 31 -4.04 -17.61 2.34
N ASN A 32 -2.73 -17.69 2.06
CA ASN A 32 -1.69 -17.50 3.07
C ASN A 32 -1.66 -16.06 3.59
N LEU A 33 -1.84 -15.07 2.71
CA LEU A 33 -1.97 -13.66 3.10
C LEU A 33 -3.21 -13.41 3.95
N ALA A 34 -4.37 -13.95 3.56
CA ALA A 34 -5.61 -13.84 4.34
C ALA A 34 -5.45 -14.43 5.76
N ALA A 35 -4.80 -15.59 5.86
CA ALA A 35 -4.48 -16.20 7.15
C ALA A 35 -3.51 -15.33 7.98
N ALA A 36 -2.47 -14.77 7.37
CA ALA A 36 -1.46 -13.95 8.04
C ALA A 36 -2.02 -12.60 8.56
N VAL A 37 -3.05 -12.06 7.92
CA VAL A 37 -3.73 -10.83 8.37
C VAL A 37 -4.65 -11.08 9.57
N GLY A 38 -4.77 -12.33 10.02
CA GLY A 38 -5.57 -12.73 11.19
C GLY A 38 -6.86 -13.47 10.82
N GLY A 39 -7.03 -13.87 9.55
CA GLY A 39 -8.17 -14.67 9.09
C GLY A 39 -9.50 -13.92 9.03
N THR A 40 -9.51 -12.62 9.27
CA THR A 40 -10.72 -11.76 9.21
C THR A 40 -11.02 -11.25 7.81
N LYS A 41 -10.03 -11.24 6.91
CA LYS A 41 -10.16 -10.85 5.50
C LYS A 41 -10.26 -12.09 4.62
N THR A 42 -11.09 -12.02 3.60
CA THR A 42 -11.19 -13.08 2.58
C THR A 42 -10.04 -12.99 1.58
N GLU A 43 -9.85 -14.03 0.76
CA GLU A 43 -8.88 -13.97 -0.35
C GLU A 43 -9.22 -12.85 -1.33
N GLU A 44 -10.50 -12.59 -1.56
CA GLU A 44 -10.99 -11.53 -2.42
C GLU A 44 -10.66 -10.14 -1.84
N ASP A 45 -10.84 -9.94 -0.54
CA ASP A 45 -10.48 -8.69 0.15
C ASP A 45 -8.97 -8.40 0.03
N VAL A 46 -8.14 -9.43 0.21
CA VAL A 46 -6.69 -9.35 0.09
C VAL A 46 -6.27 -9.05 -1.35
N LYS A 47 -6.87 -9.71 -2.35
CA LYS A 47 -6.61 -9.45 -3.78
C LYS A 47 -6.95 -8.01 -4.14
N LEU A 48 -8.11 -7.51 -3.71
CA LEU A 48 -8.54 -6.14 -3.96
C LEU A 48 -7.61 -5.11 -3.30
N HIS A 49 -7.19 -5.38 -2.06
CA HIS A 49 -6.26 -4.50 -1.35
C HIS A 49 -4.88 -4.48 -2.02
N TYR A 50 -4.40 -5.64 -2.48
CA TYR A 50 -3.17 -5.72 -3.25
C TYR A 50 -3.23 -4.94 -4.56
N GLN A 51 -4.34 -5.02 -5.30
CA GLN A 51 -4.52 -4.25 -6.54
C GLN A 51 -4.42 -2.74 -6.27
N ARG A 52 -5.10 -2.24 -5.23
CA ARG A 52 -5.01 -0.82 -4.83
C ARG A 52 -3.59 -0.40 -4.49
N LEU A 53 -2.83 -1.25 -3.79
CA LEU A 53 -1.43 -0.98 -3.48
C LEU A 53 -0.59 -0.87 -4.76
N VAL A 54 -0.82 -1.73 -5.76
CA VAL A 54 -0.13 -1.66 -7.05
C VAL A 54 -0.50 -0.37 -7.78
N ASP A 55 -1.80 -0.04 -7.85
CA ASP A 55 -2.28 1.18 -8.50
C ASP A 55 -1.67 2.45 -7.86
N ASP A 56 -1.56 2.49 -6.52
CA ASP A 56 -0.95 3.60 -5.79
C ASP A 56 0.56 3.72 -6.11
N ILE A 57 1.29 2.60 -6.19
CA ILE A 57 2.71 2.60 -6.59
C ILE A 57 2.86 3.11 -8.02
N GLU A 58 2.06 2.60 -8.96
CA GLU A 58 2.08 3.05 -10.35
C GLU A 58 1.76 4.55 -10.47
N LEU A 59 0.84 5.05 -9.65
CA LEU A 59 0.51 6.47 -9.61
C LEU A 59 1.70 7.32 -9.12
N ILE A 60 2.39 6.88 -8.07
CA ILE A 60 3.60 7.54 -7.56
C ILE A 60 4.72 7.52 -8.61
N GLU A 61 4.99 6.35 -9.20
CA GLU A 61 6.05 6.16 -10.20
C GLU A 61 5.76 6.91 -11.51
N SER A 62 4.49 7.13 -11.84
CA SER A 62 4.12 7.87 -13.06
C SER A 62 4.59 9.33 -13.06
N GLY A 63 5.02 9.88 -11.92
CA GLY A 63 5.50 11.26 -11.81
C GLY A 63 4.43 12.30 -12.16
N LYS A 64 3.15 11.91 -12.23
CA LYS A 64 2.02 12.77 -12.61
C LYS A 64 1.55 13.69 -11.50
N TRP A 65 2.08 13.53 -10.29
CA TRP A 65 1.83 14.47 -9.20
C TRP A 65 2.79 15.65 -9.32
N PRO A 66 2.29 16.87 -9.59
CA PRO A 66 3.16 18.04 -9.59
C PRO A 66 3.74 18.18 -8.18
N LEU A 67 5.07 18.22 -8.10
CA LEU A 67 5.72 18.62 -6.86
C LEU A 67 5.18 20.00 -6.47
N PRO A 68 4.84 20.24 -5.19
CA PRO A 68 4.58 21.58 -4.72
C PRO A 68 5.73 22.50 -5.16
N ASP A 69 5.39 23.73 -5.59
CA ASP A 69 6.36 24.79 -5.81
C ASP A 69 6.95 25.18 -4.45
N TYR A 70 7.93 24.39 -3.98
CA TYR A 70 8.76 24.70 -2.85
C TYR A 70 9.66 25.85 -3.27
N LYS A 71 9.12 27.06 -3.24
CA LYS A 71 9.90 28.27 -3.47
C LYS A 71 11.09 28.26 -2.49
N ASP A 72 12.28 28.49 -3.03
CA ASP A 72 13.57 28.54 -2.34
C ASP A 72 13.73 29.78 -1.43
N ASP A 73 12.64 30.34 -0.87
CA ASP A 73 12.71 31.54 -0.03
C ASP A 73 13.35 31.31 1.34
N TYR A 74 13.65 30.06 1.72
CA TYR A 74 14.43 29.76 2.92
C TYR A 74 15.92 30.14 2.81
N PHE A 75 16.52 30.11 1.62
CA PHE A 75 17.93 30.44 1.40
C PHE A 75 18.20 31.94 1.23
N LEU A 76 17.21 32.74 0.83
CA LEU A 76 17.36 34.19 0.61
C LEU A 76 17.07 35.03 1.87
N ARG A 77 16.44 34.45 2.90
CA ARG A 77 16.07 35.20 4.13
C ARG A 77 17.09 35.14 5.25
N HIS A 78 18.10 34.26 5.16
CA HIS A 78 19.10 34.03 6.21
C HIS A 78 20.53 34.50 5.85
N ASN A 79 20.72 35.13 4.68
CA ASN A 79 21.97 35.76 4.27
C ASN A 79 21.86 37.30 4.29
N HIS A 80 21.50 37.88 5.44
CA HIS A 80 21.56 39.33 5.61
C HIS A 80 22.10 39.73 6.99
#